data_AF-A0A930TH02-F1
#
_entry.id   AF-A0A930TH02-F1
#
_cell.length_a   1.000
_cell.length_b   1.000
_cell.length_c   1.000
_cell.angle_alpha   90.00
_cell.angle_beta   90.00
_cell.angle_gamma   90.00
#
_symmetry.space_group_name_H-M   'P 1'
#
loop_
_entity.id
_entity.type
_entity.pdbx_description
1 polymer ?
#
loop_
_entity_poly.entity_id
_entity_poly.type
_entity_poly.pdbx_seq_one_letter_code
_entity_poly.pdbx_strand_id
1 'polypeptide(L)' 'MAKPSEAIQIPQTPQELEQAIQRYKASDLRGSELFGQWEAIRLAALAQATHDSTDSKPDPVPGEDSY' A
#
# COMPACT_ATOMS: atom_id res chain seq x y z
N MET A 1 11.79 -17.87 -25.60
CA MET A 1 12.30 -16.83 -24.68
C MET A 1 11.09 -16.17 -24.03
N ALA A 2 10.68 -16.63 -22.84
CA ALA A 2 9.57 -16.04 -22.11
C ALA A 2 10.09 -14.77 -21.40
N LYS A 3 9.49 -13.61 -21.69
CA LYS A 3 9.72 -12.41 -20.90
C LYS A 3 9.37 -12.75 -19.45
N PRO A 4 10.20 -12.40 -18.45
CA PRO A 4 9.85 -12.68 -17.07
C PRO A 4 8.52 -11.99 -16.82
N SER A 5 7.52 -12.77 -16.38
CA SER A 5 6.30 -12.22 -15.82
C SER A 5 6.72 -11.20 -14.79
N GLU A 6 6.51 -9.92 -15.12
CA GLU A 6 6.87 -8.79 -14.29
C GLU A 6 5.98 -8.91 -13.06
N ALA A 7 6.48 -9.62 -12.05
CA ALA A 7 5.78 -9.81 -10.79
C ALA A 7 5.68 -8.42 -10.18
N ILE A 8 4.47 -7.86 -10.26
CA ILE A 8 4.20 -6.49 -9.86
C ILE A 8 4.45 -6.43 -8.37
N GLN A 9 5.60 -5.87 -7.98
CA GLN A 9 6.01 -5.84 -6.60
C GLN A 9 5.14 -4.84 -5.86
N ILE A 10 4.41 -5.33 -4.87
CA ILE A 10 3.53 -4.52 -4.04
C ILE A 10 4.42 -3.69 -3.12
N PRO A 11 4.34 -2.34 -3.18
CA PRO A 11 5.11 -1.47 -2.30
C PRO A 11 4.81 -1.79 -0.84
N GLN A 12 5.85 -1.97 -0.01
CA GLN A 12 5.66 -2.27 1.41
C GLN A 12 5.79 -1.02 2.28
N THR A 13 6.57 -0.05 1.83
CA THR A 13 6.81 1.20 2.57
C THR A 13 6.09 2.40 1.94
N PRO A 14 5.84 3.48 2.70
CA PRO A 14 5.25 4.71 2.18
C PRO A 14 6.08 5.33 1.05
N GLN A 15 7.40 5.32 1.20
CA GLN A 15 8.32 5.85 0.20
C GLN A 15 8.28 5.05 -1.11
N GLU A 16 8.18 3.72 -1.03
CA GLU A 16 8.03 2.87 -2.22
C GLU A 16 6.67 3.07 -2.88
N LEU A 17 5.61 3.30 -2.10
CA LEU A 17 4.28 3.59 -2.62
C LEU A 17 4.27 4.90 -3.43
N GLU A 18 4.88 5.95 -2.89
CA GLU A 18 5.03 7.22 -3.62
C GLU A 18 5.86 7.05 -4.89
N GLN A 19 6.97 6.32 -4.84
CA GLN A 19 7.76 6.01 -6.04
C GLN A 19 6.95 5.21 -7.07
N ALA A 20 6.13 4.25 -6.64
CA ALA A 20 5.27 3.47 -7.52
C ALA A 20 4.19 4.35 -8.18
N ILE A 21 3.61 5.30 -7.45
CA ILE A 21 2.65 6.27 -7.99
C ILE A 21 3.32 7.20 -9.02
N GLN A 22 4.53 7.69 -8.73
CA GLN A 22 5.28 8.52 -9.67
C GLN A 22 5.64 7.76 -10.95
N ARG A 23 6.08 6.50 -10.83
CA ARG A 23 6.31 5.62 -11.98
C ARG A 23 5.02 5.39 -12.76
N TYR A 24 3.93 5.03 -12.09
CA TYR A 24 2.63 4.85 -12.72
C TYR A 24 2.16 6.09 -13.51
N LYS A 25 2.39 7.31 -13.00
CA LYS A 25 2.05 8.56 -13.69
C LYS A 25 2.97 8.88 -14.86
N ALA A 26 4.26 8.53 -14.76
CA ALA A 26 5.27 8.83 -15.77
C ALA A 26 5.37 7.73 -16.85
N SER A 27 4.86 6.53 -16.58
CA SER A 27 4.96 5.39 -17.48
C SER A 27 3.78 5.34 -18.46
N ASP A 28 4.07 5.07 -19.74
CA ASP A 28 3.09 4.80 -20.80
C ASP A 28 2.59 3.34 -20.71
N LEU A 29 2.17 2.90 -19.51
CA LEU A 29 1.66 1.54 -19.29
C LEU A 29 0.32 1.38 -20.02
N ARG A 30 0.10 0.21 -20.64
CA ARG A 30 -1.14 -0.07 -21.39
C ARG A 30 -1.77 -1.38 -20.94
N GLY A 31 -3.10 -1.43 -21.00
CA GLY A 31 -3.88 -2.65 -20.78
C GLY A 31 -3.62 -3.29 -19.42
N SER A 32 -3.21 -4.55 -19.42
CA SER A 32 -3.04 -5.38 -18.22
C SER A 32 -1.93 -4.92 -17.28
N GLU A 33 -0.88 -4.28 -17.80
CA GLU A 33 0.25 -3.79 -16.99
C GLU A 33 -0.17 -2.58 -16.16
N LEU A 34 -0.96 -1.68 -16.76
CA LEU A 34 -1.53 -0.52 -16.06
C LEU A 34 -2.47 -0.97 -14.94
N PHE A 35 -3.34 -1.94 -15.23
CA PHE A 35 -4.27 -2.47 -14.23
C PHE A 35 -3.53 -3.13 -13.07
N GLY A 36 -2.53 -3.97 -13.35
CA GLY A 36 -1.78 -4.65 -12.30
C GLY A 36 -0.96 -3.68 -11.44
N GLN A 37 -0.34 -2.66 -12.05
CA GLN A 37 0.40 -1.64 -11.29
C GLN A 37 -0.53 -0.82 -10.39
N TRP A 38 -1.73 -0.48 -10.88
CA TRP A 38 -2.76 0.18 -10.09
C TRP A 38 -3.24 -0.69 -8.92
N GLU A 39 -3.47 -1.98 -9.15
CA GLU A 39 -3.88 -2.93 -8.11
C GLU A 39 -2.81 -3.05 -7.01
N ALA A 40 -1.53 -3.14 -7.40
CA ALA A 40 -0.43 -3.20 -6.44
C ALA A 40 -0.32 -1.92 -5.58
N ILE A 41 -0.46 -0.73 -6.19
CA ILE A 41 -0.49 0.55 -5.47
C ILE A 41 -1.67 0.59 -4.49
N ARG A 42 -2.85 0.13 -4.92
CA ARG A 42 -4.05 0.10 -4.08
C ARG A 42 -3.90 -0.84 -2.90
N LEU A 43 -3.38 -2.05 -3.12
CA LEU A 43 -3.15 -3.04 -2.06
C LEU A 43 -2.13 -2.52 -1.03
N ALA A 44 -1.05 -1.90 -1.49
CA ALA A 44 -0.06 -1.26 -0.63
C ALA A 44 -0.66 -0.12 0.21
N ALA A 45 -1.47 0.75 -0.40
CA ALA A 45 -2.13 1.85 0.32
C ALA A 45 -3.08 1.35 1.41
N LEU A 46 -3.84 0.28 1.14
CA LEU A 46 -4.72 -0.35 2.13
C LEU A 46 -3.94 -1.00 3.27
N ALA A 47 -2.85 -1.70 2.96
CA ALA A 47 -1.99 -2.32 3.96
C ALA A 47 -1.37 -1.27 4.89
N GLN A 48 -0.89 -0.16 4.36
CA GLN A 48 -0.33 0.94 5.15
C GLN A 48 -1.38 1.65 6.02
N ALA A 49 -2.57 1.92 5.48
CA ALA A 49 -3.67 2.51 6.28
C ALA A 49 -4.09 1.61 7.46
N THR A 50 -4.02 0.29 7.27
CA THR A 50 -4.32 -0.70 8.32
C THR A 50 -3.20 -0.77 9.37
N HIS A 51 -1.94 -0.62 8.94
CA HIS A 51 -0.79 -0.63 9.85
C HIS A 51 -0.75 0.62 10.74
N ASP A 52 -1.10 1.80 10.19
CA ASP A 52 -1.24 3.04 10.96
C ASP A 52 -2.37 2.94 12.02
N SER A 53 -3.42 2.16 11.71
CA SER A 53 -4.52 1.90 12.64
C SER A 53 -4.17 0.93 13.77
N THR A 54 -3.06 0.19 13.69
CA THR A 54 -2.66 -0.81 14.70
C THR A 54 -1.70 -0.25 15.76
N ASP A 55 -1.11 0.93 15.55
CA ASP A 55 -0.35 1.65 16.60
C ASP A 55 -1.24 2.55 17.47
N SER A 56 -2.57 2.48 17.30
CA SER A 56 -3.46 2.84 18.40
C SER A 56 -3.40 1.72 19.44
N LYS A 57 -2.40 1.81 20.32
CA LYS A 57 -2.53 1.32 21.70
C LYS A 57 -3.99 1.57 22.12
N PRO A 58 -4.70 0.59 22.69
CA PRO A 58 -5.90 0.94 23.44
C PRO A 58 -5.43 1.91 24.51
N ASP A 59 -5.70 3.20 24.31
CA ASP A 59 -5.50 4.21 25.34
C ASP A 59 -6.30 3.70 26.54
N PRO A 60 -5.66 3.34 27.67
CA PRO A 60 -6.40 2.89 28.82
C PRO A 60 -7.15 4.10 29.34
N VAL A 61 -8.43 4.21 28.95
CA VAL A 61 -9.34 5.25 29.43
C VAL A 61 -9.23 5.29 30.96
N PRO A 62 -8.63 6.33 31.57
CA PRO A 62 -8.49 6.39 33.01
C PRO A 62 -9.82 6.87 33.57
N GLY A 63 -10.70 5.92 33.90
CA GLY A 63 -12.02 6.23 34.43
C GLY A 63 -12.82 5.03 34.94
N GLU A 64 -12.21 3.84 35.03
CA GLU A 64 -12.91 2.60 35.41
C GLU A 64 -12.77 2.25 36.91
N ASP A 65 -12.48 3.25 37.76
CA ASP A 65 -12.46 3.11 39.23
C ASP A 65 -13.33 4.19 39.90
N SER A 66 -14.57 4.34 39.44
CA SER A 66 -15.57 5.11 40.19
C SER A 66 -16.93 4.44 40.10
N TYR A 67 -17.11 3.40 40.91
CA TYR A 67 -18.40 2.86 41.32
C TYR A 67 -18.41 2.61 42.82
#